data_AF-A0A951SZJ8-F1
#
_entry.id   AF-A0A951SZJ8-F1
#
_cell.length_a   1.000
_cell.length_b   1.000
_cell.length_c   1.000
_cell.angle_alpha   90.00
_cell.angle_beta   90.00
_cell.angle_gamma   90.00
#
_symmetry.space_group_name_H-M   'P 1'
#
loop_
_entity.id
_entity.type
_entity.pdbx_description
1 polymer ?
#
loop_
_entity_poly.entity_id
_entity_poly.type
_entity_poly.pdbx_seq_one_letter_code
_entity_poly.pdbx_strand_id
1 'polypeptide(L)' 'RFVRPTQENPQGGVVELEGAIHISNVMFYDSKAKKGVRIGFEMKGDKKIRVSRPGGNPI' A
#
# COMPACT_ATOMS: atom_id res chain seq x y z
N ARG A 1 20.12 -5.76 -4.83
CA ARG A 1 21.17 -4.70 -4.98
C ARG A 1 22.44 -5.22 -4.33
N PHE A 2 23.61 -5.05 -4.95
CA PHE A 2 24.87 -5.42 -4.31
C PHE A 2 25.25 -4.36 -3.28
N VAL A 3 25.42 -4.78 -2.03
CA VAL A 3 25.77 -3.90 -0.92
C VAL A 3 27.24 -4.17 -0.58
N ARG A 4 28.02 -3.09 -0.54
CA ARG A 4 29.43 -3.16 -0.11
C ARG A 4 29.49 -3.50 1.38
N PRO A 5 30.52 -4.22 1.84
CA PRO A 5 30.70 -4.48 3.26
C PRO A 5 30.72 -3.19 4.10
N THR A 6 29.99 -3.18 5.20
CA THR A 6 29.96 -2.09 6.19
C THR A 6 30.31 -2.65 7.58
N GLN A 7 30.53 -1.78 8.58
CA GLN A 7 30.76 -2.24 9.97
C GLN A 7 29.61 -3.11 10.51
N GLU A 8 28.37 -2.79 10.14
CA GLU A 8 27.19 -3.57 10.51
C GLU A 8 27.02 -4.85 9.69
N ASN A 9 27.55 -4.88 8.46
CA ASN A 9 27.45 -6.04 7.58
C ASN A 9 28.80 -6.35 6.88
N PRO A 10 29.77 -6.95 7.60
CA PRO A 10 31.16 -7.08 7.15
C PRO A 10 31.39 -8.11 6.04
N GLN A 11 30.43 -9.02 5.80
CA GLN A 11 30.50 -9.95 4.66
C GLN A 11 30.02 -9.32 3.35
N GLY A 12 29.30 -8.18 3.41
CA GLY A 12 28.61 -7.63 2.24
C GLY A 12 27.66 -8.65 1.61
N GLY A 13 27.18 -8.37 0.39
CA GLY A 13 26.46 -9.39 -0.37
C GLY A 13 25.36 -8.83 -1.27
N VAL A 14 24.57 -9.76 -1.81
CA VAL A 14 23.35 -9.44 -2.55
C VAL A 14 22.21 -9.29 -1.55
N VAL A 15 21.71 -8.06 -1.42
CA VAL A 15 20.54 -7.78 -0.58
C VAL A 15 19.35 -7.50 -1.48
N GLU A 16 18.27 -8.23 -1.28
CA GLU A 16 16.99 -7.91 -1.91
C GLU A 16 16.35 -6.75 -1.15
N LEU A 17 16.09 -5.66 -1.89
CA LEU A 17 15.47 -4.44 -1.37
C LEU A 17 14.25 -4.17 -2.22
N GLU A 18 13.14 -3.83 -1.58
CA GLU A 18 11.92 -3.47 -2.29
C GLU A 18 12.14 -2.18 -3.09
N GLY A 19 11.69 -2.21 -4.35
CA GLY A 19 11.68 -1.04 -5.22
C GLY A 19 10.40 -0.23 -5.02
N ALA A 20 10.47 1.07 -5.33
CA ALA A 20 9.26 1.88 -5.39
C ALA A 20 8.33 1.37 -6.51
N ILE A 21 7.03 1.31 -6.22
CA ILE A 21 5.99 0.92 -7.17
C ILE A 21 5.15 2.14 -7.49
N HIS A 22 4.80 2.32 -8.77
CA HIS A 22 3.94 3.43 -9.19
C HIS A 22 2.52 3.27 -8.63
N ILE A 23 1.92 4.39 -8.20
CA ILE A 23 0.61 4.39 -7.53
C ILE A 23 -0.54 3.85 -8.39
N SER A 24 -0.43 3.91 -9.72
CA SER A 24 -1.46 3.34 -10.62
C SER A 24 -1.55 1.82 -10.56
N ASN A 25 -0.49 1.15 -10.07
CA ASN A 25 -0.40 -0.30 -10.05
C ASN A 25 -0.88 -0.90 -8.72
N VAL A 26 -1.34 -0.06 -7.78
CA VAL A 26 -1.86 -0.49 -6.48
C VAL A 26 -3.36 -0.18 -6.35
N MET A 27 -4.08 -1.08 -5.69
CA MET A 27 -5.50 -0.89 -5.35
C MET A 27 -5.71 -1.11 -3.86
N PHE A 28 -6.72 -0.45 -3.30
CA PHE A 28 -7.10 -0.66 -1.91
C PHE A 28 -7.74 -2.03 -1.73
N TYR A 29 -7.28 -2.80 -0.75
CA TYR A 29 -7.82 -4.12 -0.46
C TYR A 29 -8.89 -4.04 0.63
N ASP A 30 -10.12 -4.45 0.30
CA ASP A 30 -11.20 -4.54 1.29
C ASP A 30 -11.25 -5.98 1.85
N SER A 31 -10.87 -6.13 3.12
CA SER A 31 -10.85 -7.42 3.81
C SER A 31 -12.22 -8.12 3.86
N LYS A 32 -13.33 -7.37 3.81
CA LYS A 32 -14.68 -7.96 3.81
C LYS A 32 -15.05 -8.52 2.44
N ALA A 33 -14.71 -7.80 1.37
CA ALA A 33 -14.96 -8.22 0.00
C ALA A 33 -13.89 -9.19 -0.54
N LYS A 34 -12.76 -9.35 0.17
CA LYS A 34 -11.56 -10.11 -0.23
C LYS A 34 -11.05 -9.77 -1.63
N LYS A 35 -11.26 -8.52 -2.06
CA LYS A 35 -10.98 -8.04 -3.43
C LYS A 35 -10.40 -6.62 -3.38
N GLY A 36 -9.64 -6.27 -4.42
CA GLY A 36 -9.22 -4.89 -4.67
C GLY A 36 -10.43 -4.04 -5.08
N VAL A 37 -10.67 -2.94 -4.37
CA VAL A 37 -11.83 -2.06 -4.59
C VAL A 37 -11.39 -0.65 -4.94
N ARG A 38 -12.23 0.04 -5.72
CA ARG A 38 -12.08 1.48 -5.96
C ARG A 38 -12.66 2.28 -4.81
N ILE A 39 -11.97 3.34 -4.44
CA ILE A 39 -12.36 4.28 -3.38
C ILE A 39 -13.28 5.36 -3.96
N GLY A 40 -14.36 5.63 -3.24
CA GLY A 40 -15.18 6.84 -3.36
C GLY A 40 -14.99 7.75 -2.14
N PHE A 41 -15.60 8.92 -2.19
CA PHE A 41 -15.61 9.86 -1.07
C PHE A 41 -17.06 10.17 -0.68
N GLU A 42 -17.32 10.22 0.61
CA GLU A 42 -18.60 10.60 1.17
C GLU A 42 -18.38 11.60 2.31
N MET A 43 -19.32 12.53 2.49
CA MET A 43 -19.29 13.50 3.59
C MET A 43 -20.15 12.98 4.73
N LYS A 44 -19.55 12.76 5.90
CA LYS A 44 -20.29 12.43 7.12
C LYS A 44 -20.20 13.63 8.06
N GLY A 45 -21.21 14.51 7.97
CA GLY A 45 -21.17 15.84 8.59
C GLY A 45 -20.04 16.68 7.96
N ASP A 46 -19.15 17.21 8.80
CA ASP A 46 -18.06 18.08 8.37
C ASP A 46 -16.79 17.33 7.90
N LYS A 47 -16.77 15.99 7.95
CA LYS A 47 -15.59 15.18 7.63
C LYS A 47 -15.79 14.37 6.35
N LYS A 48 -14.79 14.44 5.46
CA LYS A 48 -14.71 13.65 4.23
C LYS A 48 -14.12 12.28 4.54
N ILE A 49 -14.91 11.24 4.37
CA ILE A 49 -14.54 9.84 4.62
C ILE A 49 -14.34 9.13 3.28
N ARG A 50 -13.38 8.20 3.24
CA ARG A 50 -13.19 7.29 2.10
C ARG A 50 -14.11 6.10 2.27
N VAL A 51 -14.82 5.73 1.21
CA VAL A 51 -15.79 4.63 1.23
C VAL A 51 -15.47 3.68 0.08
N SER A 52 -15.57 2.37 0.32
CA SER A 52 -15.44 1.40 -0.77
C SER A 52 -16.67 1.46 -1.69
N ARG A 53 -16.49 1.73 -2.99
CA ARG A 53 -17.61 1.79 -3.95
C ARG A 53 -18.47 0.51 -3.98
N PRO A 54 -17.91 -0.71 -3.92
CA PRO A 54 -18.71 -1.93 -4.03
C PRO A 54 -19.48 -2.30 -2.76
N GLY A 55 -18.99 -1.88 -1.59
CA GLY A 55 -19.49 -2.37 -0.30
C GLY A 55 -20.09 -1.31 0.61
N GLY A 56 -20.00 -0.02 0.25
CA GLY A 56 -20.42 1.10 1.11
C GLY A 56 -19.69 1.13 2.45
N ASN A 57 -18.63 0.32 2.61
CA ASN A 57 -17.92 0.20 3.86
C ASN A 57 -17.00 1.42 4.01
N PRO A 58 -17.04 2.11 5.16
CA PRO A 58 -16.04 3.11 5.46
C PRO A 58 -14.67 2.43 5.53
N ILE A 59 -13.69 3.07 4.89
CA ILE A 59 -12.28 2.72 4.93
C ILE A 59 -11.60 3.51 6.05
#